data_AF-A0A7X4W452-F1
#
_entry.id   AF-A0A7X4W452-F1
#
_cell.length_a   1.000
_cell.length_b   1.000
_cell.length_c   1.000
_cell.angle_alpha   90.00
_cell.angle_beta   90.00
_cell.angle_gamma   90.00
#
_symmetry.space_group_name_H-M   'P 1'
#
loop_
_entity.id
_entity.type
_entity.pdbx_description
1 polymer ?
#
loop_
_entity_poly.entity_id
_entity_poly.type
_entity_poly.pdbx_seq_one_letter_code
_entity_poly.pdbx_strand_id
1 'polypeptide(L)'
;MPRYSFKVDPCPPEEGYGWVLRYFEDDWEIPGYELFLAPQDVEWMKEVEFDNARFSGELWVEEMVSDVGVEASSRSEKEPDFPQLDLKF
;
A
#
# COMPACT_ATOMS: atom_id res chain seq x y z
N MET A 1 7.81 -1.28 -19.25
CA MET A 1 6.88 -0.74 -18.24
C MET A 1 7.66 -0.57 -16.94
N PRO A 2 7.29 0.37 -16.05
CA PRO A 2 7.87 0.42 -14.71
C PRO A 2 7.60 -0.92 -13.99
N ARG A 3 8.57 -1.38 -13.17
CA ARG A 3 8.46 -2.65 -12.43
C ARG A 3 7.27 -2.63 -11.48
N TYR A 4 7.07 -1.52 -10.78
CA TYR A 4 5.93 -1.32 -9.88
C TYR A 4 4.89 -0.42 -10.55
N SER A 5 3.62 -0.76 -10.40
CA SER A 5 2.50 0.04 -10.88
C SER A 5 1.25 -0.19 -10.04
N PHE A 6 0.22 0.65 -10.24
CA PHE A 6 -1.06 0.52 -9.56
C PHE A 6 -2.23 0.76 -10.52
N LYS A 7 -3.43 0.35 -10.12
CA LYS A 7 -4.70 0.66 -10.79
C LYS A 7 -5.72 1.12 -9.77
N VAL A 8 -6.55 2.06 -10.20
CA VAL A 8 -7.71 2.55 -9.45
C VAL A 8 -8.95 2.11 -10.21
N ASP A 9 -9.75 1.25 -9.60
CA ASP A 9 -10.99 0.71 -10.17
C ASP A 9 -12.19 1.20 -9.35
N PRO A 10 -13.40 1.27 -9.94
CA PRO A 10 -14.61 1.53 -9.16
C PRO A 10 -14.84 0.44 -8.11
N CYS A 11 -15.30 0.84 -6.92
CA CYS A 11 -15.66 -0.10 -5.87
C CYS A 11 -16.79 -1.04 -6.32
N PRO A 12 -16.75 -2.34 -5.96
CA PRO A 12 -17.87 -3.23 -6.16
C PRO A 12 -19.13 -2.67 -5.48
N PRO A 13 -20.32 -2.81 -6.11
CA PRO A 13 -21.56 -2.28 -5.55
C PRO A 13 -21.93 -2.88 -4.18
N GLU A 14 -21.34 -4.02 -3.82
CA GLU A 14 -21.52 -4.69 -2.52
C GLU A 14 -20.69 -4.04 -1.41
N GLU A 15 -19.57 -3.40 -1.74
CA GLU A 15 -18.62 -2.79 -0.80
C GLU A 15 -18.86 -1.28 -0.63
N GLY A 16 -19.55 -0.65 -1.59
CA GLY A 16 -20.06 0.71 -1.46
C GLY A 16 -19.82 1.56 -2.71
N TYR A 17 -19.74 2.88 -2.49
CA TYR A 17 -19.46 3.86 -3.54
C TYR A 17 -18.05 4.43 -3.31
N GLY A 18 -17.20 4.43 -4.33
CA GLY A 18 -15.81 4.88 -4.20
C GLY A 18 -14.88 4.12 -5.13
N TRP A 19 -13.65 3.89 -4.67
CA TRP A 19 -12.57 3.35 -5.48
C TRP A 19 -11.77 2.27 -4.74
N VAL A 20 -11.25 1.32 -5.52
CA VAL A 20 -10.36 0.25 -5.10
C VAL A 20 -9.00 0.52 -5.71
N LEU A 21 -7.97 0.58 -4.88
CA LEU A 21 -6.59 0.70 -5.29
C LEU A 21 -5.92 -0.69 -5.25
N ARG A 22 -5.34 -1.11 -6.38
CA ARG A 22 -4.66 -2.39 -6.56
C ARG A 22 -3.23 -2.19 -7.04
N TYR A 23 -2.32 -3.02 -6.55
CA TYR A 23 -0.88 -2.89 -6.78
C TYR A 23 -0.34 -4.02 -7.64
N PHE A 24 0.70 -3.73 -8.41
CA PHE A 24 1.29 -4.67 -9.37
C PHE A 24 2.82 -4.60 -9.34
N GLU A 25 3.47 -5.76 -9.47
CA GLU A 25 4.91 -5.92 -9.70
C GLU A 25 5.13 -6.78 -10.96
N ASP A 26 5.86 -6.26 -11.96
CA ASP A 26 6.14 -6.95 -13.22
C ASP A 26 4.88 -7.55 -13.88
N ASP A 27 3.79 -6.77 -13.88
CA ASP A 27 2.44 -7.11 -14.36
C ASP A 27 1.69 -8.17 -13.53
N TRP A 28 2.25 -8.65 -12.41
CA TRP A 28 1.57 -9.51 -11.44
C TRP A 28 0.85 -8.69 -10.37
N GLU A 29 -0.43 -8.98 -10.15
CA GLU A 29 -1.21 -8.34 -9.08
C GLU A 29 -0.73 -8.82 -7.71
N ILE A 30 -0.37 -7.87 -6.85
CA ILE A 30 0.02 -8.14 -5.47
C ILE A 30 -1.26 -8.39 -4.66
N PRO A 31 -1.35 -9.48 -3.87
CA PRO A 31 -2.54 -9.77 -3.09
C PRO A 31 -2.88 -8.64 -2.10
N GLY A 32 -4.13 -8.18 -2.14
CA GLY A 32 -4.65 -7.12 -1.29
C GLY A 32 -5.14 -5.92 -2.09
N TYR A 33 -5.88 -5.04 -1.42
CA TYR A 33 -6.37 -3.80 -1.99
C TYR A 33 -6.67 -2.78 -0.90
N GLU A 34 -6.71 -1.51 -1.26
CA GLU A 34 -7.16 -0.42 -0.41
C GLU A 34 -8.48 0.15 -0.91
N LEU A 35 -9.36 0.52 0.03
CA LEU A 35 -10.68 1.09 -0.26
C LEU A 35 -10.73 2.57 0.08
N PHE A 36 -11.18 3.36 -0.89
CA PHE A 36 -11.42 4.79 -0.75
C PHE A 36 -12.92 5.03 -0.95
N LEU A 37 -13.67 5.01 0.15
CA LEU A 37 -15.12 5.07 0.13
C LEU A 37 -15.63 6.51 0.26
N ALA A 38 -16.57 6.86 -0.61
CA ALA A 38 -17.27 8.13 -0.59
C ALA A 38 -18.77 7.92 -0.27
N PRO A 39 -19.41 8.84 0.46
CA PRO A 39 -20.87 8.81 0.62
C PRO A 39 -21.57 8.86 -0.75
N GLN A 40 -22.60 8.02 -0.92
CA GLN A 40 -23.33 7.89 -2.19
C GLN A 40 -23.92 9.21 -2.69
N ASP A 41 -24.41 10.05 -1.77
CA ASP A 41 -25.13 11.29 -2.09
C ASP A 41 -24.21 12.52 -2.24
N VAL A 42 -22.89 12.32 -2.21
CA VAL A 42 -21.91 13.42 -2.22
C VAL A 42 -20.91 13.22 -3.35
N GLU A 43 -21.29 13.66 -4.55
CA GLU A 43 -20.52 13.42 -5.79
C GLU A 43 -19.10 14.00 -5.75
N TRP A 44 -18.91 15.20 -5.21
CA TRP A 44 -17.58 15.81 -5.11
C TRP A 44 -16.62 15.00 -4.23
N MET A 45 -17.12 14.27 -3.22
CA MET A 45 -16.29 13.38 -2.42
C MET A 45 -15.79 12.18 -3.23
N LYS A 46 -16.53 11.73 -4.25
CA LYS A 46 -16.06 10.65 -5.13
C LYS A 46 -14.82 11.08 -5.92
N GLU A 47 -14.77 12.32 -6.37
CA GLU A 47 -13.59 12.87 -7.05
C GLU A 47 -12.41 12.99 -6.08
N VAL A 48 -12.64 13.50 -4.86
CA VAL A 48 -11.61 13.57 -3.82
C VAL A 48 -11.06 12.19 -3.47
N GLU A 49 -11.92 11.18 -3.32
CA GLU A 49 -11.46 9.83 -3.02
C GLU A 49 -10.74 9.16 -4.20
N PHE A 50 -11.05 9.54 -5.45
CA PHE A 50 -10.27 9.11 -6.61
C PHE A 50 -8.85 9.68 -6.55
N ASP A 51 -8.74 10.98 -6.27
CA ASP A 51 -7.45 11.66 -6.15
C ASP A 51 -6.62 11.11 -4.98
N ASN A 52 -7.27 10.80 -3.85
CA ASN A 52 -6.63 10.13 -2.72
C ASN A 52 -6.10 8.74 -3.12
N ALA A 53 -6.92 7.90 -3.77
CA ALA A 53 -6.52 6.58 -4.24
C ALA A 53 -5.34 6.66 -5.21
N ARG A 54 -5.38 7.63 -6.14
CA ARG A 54 -4.29 7.87 -7.09
C ARG A 54 -3.02 8.30 -6.37
N PHE A 55 -3.11 9.27 -5.48
CA PHE A 55 -1.96 9.79 -4.73
C PHE A 55 -1.31 8.71 -3.87
N SER A 56 -2.09 7.89 -3.17
CA SER A 56 -1.60 6.74 -2.42
C SER A 56 -0.86 5.75 -3.33
N GLY A 57 -1.41 5.46 -4.51
CA GLY A 57 -0.77 4.61 -5.51
C GLY A 57 0.56 5.17 -6.00
N GLU A 58 0.62 6.47 -6.28
CA GLU A 58 1.86 7.16 -6.69
C GLU A 58 2.92 7.07 -5.58
N LEU A 59 2.54 7.33 -4.32
CA LEU A 59 3.45 7.26 -3.16
C LEU A 59 4.01 5.85 -2.95
N TRP A 60 3.18 4.82 -3.06
CA TRP A 60 3.62 3.43 -2.94
C TRP A 60 4.64 3.04 -4.01
N VAL A 61 4.42 3.47 -5.27
CA VAL A 61 5.40 3.24 -6.35
C VAL A 61 6.73 3.94 -6.04
N GLU A 62 6.69 5.18 -5.55
CA GLU A 62 7.90 5.92 -5.16
C GLU A 62 8.67 5.21 -4.04
N GLU A 63 7.98 4.67 -3.04
CA GLU A 63 8.58 3.91 -1.94
C GLU A 63 9.27 2.63 -2.46
N MET A 64 8.57 1.84 -3.28
CA MET A 64 9.11 0.59 -3.83
C MET A 64 10.30 0.81 -4.77
N VAL A 65 10.30 1.90 -5.55
CA VAL A 65 11.45 2.27 -6.39
C VAL A 65 12.63 2.75 -5.55
N SER A 66 12.38 3.39 -4.41
CA SER A 66 13.42 3.89 -3.52
C SER A 66 14.09 2.78 -2.71
N ASP A 67 13.34 1.75 -2.29
CA ASP A 67 13.86 0.63 -1.49
C ASP A 67 14.77 -0.32 -2.26
N VAL A 68 14.61 -0.41 -3.59
CA VAL A 68 15.53 -1.16 -4.48
C VAL A 68 16.96 -0.58 -4.46
N GLY A 69 17.17 0.61 -3.91
CA GLY A 69 18.48 1.23 -3.70
C GLY A 69 19.23 0.81 -2.44
N VAL A 70 18.63 0.05 -1.51
CA VAL A 70 19.23 -0.23 -0.19
C VAL A 70 19.61 -1.71 0.02
N GLU A 71 19.13 -2.64 -0.80
CA GLU A 71 19.43 -4.07 -0.66
C GLU A 71 20.69 -4.56 -1.40
N ALA A 72 21.79 -3.80 -1.34
CA ALA A 72 23.13 -4.32 -1.63
C ALA A 72 24.00 -4.52 -0.38
N SER A 73 23.44 -4.38 0.84
CA SER A 73 24.23 -4.58 2.06
C SER A 73 23.41 -5.04 3.28
N SER A 74 22.73 -6.17 3.17
CA SER A 74 22.12 -6.84 4.34
C SER A 74 22.43 -8.34 4.37
N ARG A 75 23.72 -8.69 4.33
CA ARG A 75 24.18 -9.93 4.96
C ARG A 75 24.74 -9.58 6.34
N SER A 76 23.89 -9.63 7.36
CA SER A 76 24.34 -9.93 8.71
C SER A 76 23.16 -10.40 9.55
N GLU A 77 23.10 -11.71 9.72
CA GLU A 77 22.32 -12.38 10.76
C GLU A 77 22.68 -11.75 12.12
N LYS A 78 21.72 -11.14 12.81
CA LYS A 78 21.84 -10.88 14.24
C LYS A 78 20.58 -11.33 14.96
N GLU A 79 20.76 -12.47 15.61
CA GLU A 79 20.01 -13.04 16.73
C GLU A 79 19.39 -11.97 17.64
N PRO A 80 18.11 -12.09 18.04
CA PRO A 80 17.55 -11.20 19.06
C PRO A 80 18.03 -11.65 20.45
N ASP A 81 18.98 -10.89 20.99
CA ASP A 81 19.43 -10.98 22.38
C ASP A 81 18.31 -10.40 23.29
N PHE A 82 17.57 -11.28 23.96
CA PHE A 82 16.53 -10.88 24.92
C PHE A 82 17.18 -10.54 26.27
N PRO A 83 16.99 -9.33 26.84
CA PRO A 83 17.45 -9.07 28.19
C PRO A 83 16.59 -9.82 29.20
N GLN A 84 17.18 -10.77 29.93
CA GLN A 84 16.59 -11.37 31.13
C GLN A 84 16.39 -10.28 32.19
N LEU A 85 15.13 -9.91 32.44
CA LEU A 85 14.75 -9.08 33.58
C LEU A 85 14.78 -9.93 34.84
N ASP A 86 15.83 -9.73 35.64
CA ASP A 86 16.05 -10.36 36.94
C ASP A 86 15.17 -9.66 38.00
N LEU A 87 13.94 -10.15 38.17
CA LEU A 87 13.04 -9.73 39.26
C LEU A 87 13.42 -10.51 40.53
N LYS A 88 14.26 -9.89 41.39
CA LYS A 88 14.44 -10.36 42.76
C LYS A 88 13.22 -9.99 43.60
N PHE A 89 12.57 -11.02 44.14
CA PHE A 89 11.61 -10.95 45.25
C PHE A 89 12.33 -10.77 46.58
#